data_AF-A0A2N2JR60-F1
#
_entry.id   AF-A0A2N2JR60-F1
#
_cell.length_a   1.000
_cell.length_b   1.000
_cell.length_c   1.000
_cell.angle_alpha   90.00
_cell.angle_beta   90.00
_cell.angle_gamma   90.00
#
_symmetry.space_group_name_H-M   'P 1'
#
loop_
_entity.id
_entity.type
_entity.pdbx_description
1 polymer ?
#
loop_
_entity_poly.entity_id
_entity_poly.type
_entity_poly.pdbx_seq_one_letter_code
_entity_poly.pdbx_strand_id
1 'polypeptide(L)' 'LTNIRSSTAEATVSLRPPRLLSLDQSIEFIAEDELVEITPQSVRLRKRDLAAHTRMERR' A
#
# COMPACT_ATOMS: atom_id res chain seq x y z
N LEU A 1 -8.13 -7.59 -15.15
CA LEU A 1 -9.33 -6.76 -15.44
C LEU A 1 -10.38 -7.68 -16.07
N THR A 2 -11.19 -8.41 -15.28
CA THR A 2 -12.16 -9.36 -15.90
C THR A 2 -13.43 -9.68 -15.13
N ASN A 3 -13.73 -9.06 -13.98
CA ASN A 3 -14.98 -9.35 -13.25
C ASN A 3 -15.86 -8.09 -13.05
N ILE A 4 -16.24 -7.43 -14.14
CA ILE A 4 -17.27 -6.36 -14.16
C ILE A 4 -18.32 -6.70 -15.22
N ARG A 5 -18.91 -7.89 -15.16
CA ARG A 5 -20.09 -8.23 -16.00
C ARG A 5 -21.02 -9.21 -15.29
N SER A 6 -21.93 -8.68 -14.50
CA SER A 6 -23.26 -9.26 -14.30
C SER A 6 -24.09 -8.31 -13.44
N SER A 7 -24.88 -7.50 -14.13
CA SER A 7 -26.32 -7.33 -13.85
C SER A 7 -26.71 -7.22 -12.37
N THR A 8 -27.06 -5.99 -11.95
CA THR A 8 -27.75 -5.65 -10.69
C THR A 8 -26.84 -5.57 -9.45
N ALA A 9 -26.07 -4.48 -9.34
CA ALA A 9 -25.59 -4.00 -8.04
C ALA A 9 -25.25 -2.51 -8.16
N GLU A 10 -26.24 -1.64 -8.02
CA GLU A 10 -26.02 -0.27 -7.55
C GLU A 10 -25.55 -0.32 -6.09
N ALA A 11 -24.36 -0.89 -5.87
CA ALA A 11 -23.66 -0.80 -4.61
C ALA A 11 -22.70 0.37 -4.75
N THR A 12 -23.10 1.55 -4.29
CA THR A 12 -22.16 2.64 -4.07
C THR A 12 -21.11 2.14 -3.07
N VAL A 13 -19.92 1.79 -3.56
CA VAL A 13 -18.83 1.32 -2.72
C VAL A 13 -18.34 2.50 -1.90
N SER A 14 -18.74 2.56 -0.62
CA SER A 14 -18.25 3.55 0.32
C SER A 14 -16.82 3.17 0.74
N LEU A 15 -15.85 3.99 0.35
CA LEU A 15 -14.46 3.83 0.76
C LEU A 15 -14.27 4.48 2.13
N ARG A 16 -13.72 3.73 3.09
CA ARG A 16 -13.27 4.33 4.35
C ARG A 16 -12.14 5.32 4.05
N PRO A 17 -12.05 6.45 4.78
CA PRO A 17 -10.98 7.41 4.58
C PRO A 17 -9.62 6.73 4.79
N PRO A 18 -8.61 7.09 4.00
CA PRO A 18 -7.27 6.55 4.17
C PRO A 18 -6.66 7.01 5.49
N ARG A 19 -5.84 6.16 6.10
CA ARG A 19 -5.03 6.54 7.25
C ARG A 19 -3.82 7.33 6.75
N LEU A 20 -3.79 8.62 7.06
CA LEU A 20 -2.63 9.47 6.79
C LEU A 20 -1.62 9.26 7.92
N LEU A 21 -0.39 8.87 7.55
CA LEU A 21 0.72 8.73 8.48
C LEU A 21 1.58 9.98 8.40
N SER A 22 2.01 10.50 9.56
CA SER A 22 3.11 11.46 9.61
C SER A 22 4.44 10.78 9.29
N LEU A 23 5.52 11.57 9.12
CA LEU A 23 6.86 11.01 8.93
C LEU A 23 7.28 10.15 10.12
N ASP A 24 7.11 10.66 11.34
CA ASP A 24 7.48 9.94 12.56
C ASP A 24 6.71 8.63 12.70
N GLN A 25 5.39 8.66 12.45
CA GLN A 25 4.55 7.47 12.46
C GLN A 25 4.94 6.46 11.36
N SER A 26 5.43 6.95 10.21
CA SER A 26 5.90 6.07 9.13
C SER A 26 7.21 5.39 9.50
N ILE A 27 8.10 6.08 10.23
CA ILE A 27 9.37 5.52 10.72
C ILE A 27 9.12 4.53 11.85
N GLU A 28 8.15 4.78 12.74
CA GLU A 28 7.80 3.83 13.79
C GLU A 28 7.11 2.57 13.23
N PHE A 29 6.35 2.72 12.15
CA PHE A 29 5.57 1.62 11.56
C PHE A 29 6.40 0.65 10.71
N ILE A 30 7.54 1.08 10.18
CA ILE A 30 8.30 0.33 9.19
C ILE A 30 8.93 -0.96 9.75
N ALA A 31 8.90 -2.05 8.98
CA ALA A 31 9.62 -3.28 9.33
C ALA A 31 10.99 -3.38 8.64
N GLU A 32 11.82 -4.35 9.06
CA GLU A 32 13.18 -4.51 8.54
C GLU A 32 13.26 -4.79 7.03
N ASP A 33 12.21 -5.30 6.39
CA ASP A 33 12.14 -5.56 4.94
C ASP A 33 11.47 -4.43 4.14
N GLU A 34 11.21 -3.29 4.79
CA GLU A 34 10.50 -2.15 4.25
C GLU A 34 11.39 -0.91 4.18
N LEU A 35 10.94 0.10 3.43
CA LEU A 35 11.60 1.39 3.24
C LEU A 35 10.55 2.52 3.25
N VAL A 36 10.89 3.65 3.86
CA VAL A 36 10.11 4.89 3.77
C VAL A 36 10.69 5.71 2.62
N GLU A 37 9.90 5.97 1.60
CA GLU A 37 10.25 6.85 0.50
C GLU A 37 9.79 8.28 0.82
N ILE A 38 10.74 9.21 0.87
CA ILE A 38 10.50 10.60 1.26
C ILE A 38 10.74 11.50 0.05
N THR A 39 9.74 12.31 -0.27
CA THR A 39 9.81 13.39 -1.26
C THR A 39 9.29 14.67 -0.62
N PRO A 40 9.63 15.87 -1.12
CA PRO A 40 9.16 17.12 -0.53
C PRO A 40 7.63 17.26 -0.42
N GLN A 41 6.88 16.55 -1.26
CA GLN A 41 5.43 16.61 -1.32
C GLN A 41 4.74 15.36 -0.74
N SER A 42 5.47 14.26 -0.52
CA SER A 42 4.83 13.00 -0.12
C SER A 42 5.77 12.05 0.61
N VAL A 43 5.21 11.30 1.54
CA VAL A 43 5.85 10.20 2.26
C VAL A 43 5.09 8.92 1.93
N ARG A 44 5.80 7.86 1.53
CA ARG A 44 5.20 6.56 1.17
C ARG A 44 5.95 5.41 1.82
N LEU A 45 5.23 4.35 2.17
CA LEU A 45 5.80 3.08 2.61
C LEU A 45 5.91 2.13 1.42
N ARG A 46 7.04 1.43 1.30
CA ARG A 46 7.27 0.41 0.27
C ARG A 46 8.09 -0.75 0.83
N LYS A 47 7.97 -1.93 0.22
CA LYS A 47 8.91 -3.02 0.49
C LYS A 47 10.26 -2.73 -0.17
N ARG A 48 11.33 -3.27 0.44
CA ARG A 48 12.70 -3.23 -0.11
C ARG A 48 12.74 -3.90 -1.48
N ASP A 49 12.32 -5.17 -1.53
CA ASP A 49 12.14 -5.88 -2.79
C ASP A 49 10.75 -5.56 -3.33
N LEU A 50 10.64 -5.04 -4.56
CA LEU A 50 9.35 -4.60 -5.08
C LEU A 50 8.52 -5.74 -5.70
N ALA A 51 9.21 -6.74 -6.25
CA ALA A 51 8.58 -7.89 -6.85
C ALA A 51 8.23 -8.96 -5.81
N ALA A 52 7.01 -9.47 -5.86
CA ALA A 52 6.52 -10.45 -4.89
C ALA A 52 7.31 -11.78 -4.92
N HIS A 53 7.76 -12.21 -6.11
CA HIS A 53 8.54 -13.46 -6.24
C HIS A 53 9.91 -13.33 -5.58
N THR A 54 10.61 -12.21 -5.77
CA THR A 54 11.92 -11.95 -5.14
C THR A 54 11.82 -11.93 -3.62
N ARG A 55 10.70 -11.44 -3.07
CA ARG A 55 10.44 -11.47 -1.62
C ARG A 55 10.28 -12.89 -1.08
N MET A 56 9.60 -13.77 -1.82
CA MET A 56 9.39 -15.17 -1.38
C MET A 56 10.69 -15.95 -1.42
N GLU A 57 11.57 -15.67 -2.38
CA GLU A 57 12.86 -16.35 -2.52
C GLU A 57 13.87 -15.94 -1.44
N ARG A 58 13.76 -14.71 -0.91
CA ARG A 58 14.65 -14.15 0.12
C ARG A 58 14.16 -14.32 1.56
N ARG A 59 13.01 -14.97 1.75
CA ARG A 59 12.38 -15.22 3.06
C ARG A 59 12.78 -16.57 3.61
#